data_AF-A0A353VJ66-F1
#
_entry.id   AF-A0A353VJ66-F1
#
_cell.length_a   1.000
_cell.length_b   1.000
_cell.length_c   1.000
_cell.angle_alpha   90.00
_cell.angle_beta   90.00
_cell.angle_gamma   90.00
#
_symmetry.space_group_name_H-M   'P 1'
#
loop_
_entity.id
_entity.type
_entity.pdbx_description
1 polymer ?
#
loop_
_entity_poly.entity_id
_entity_poly.type
_entity_poly.pdbx_seq_one_letter_code
_entity_poly.pdbx_strand_id
1 'polypeptide(L)'
;MTKQDHLNYILDHPFIFDVPLHGFSEEEEHFLKTWGSWLEALTDGTLKPISERQKTFVKEMHRREEPTLAVTNLWKHYLRRRIEEKDTKGVLKAPPPTLDDDPAGSRKDFERMRRGQYGTISGTHRM
;
A
#
# COMPACT_ATOMS: atom_id res chain seq x y z
N MET A 1 10.51 -32.69 -8.85
CA MET A 1 9.42 -32.05 -8.10
C MET A 1 8.13 -32.77 -8.44
N THR A 2 7.41 -33.22 -7.43
CA THR A 2 6.16 -33.96 -7.54
C THR A 2 5.04 -33.20 -6.83
N LYS A 3 3.80 -33.64 -7.03
CA LYS A 3 2.65 -33.12 -6.27
C LYS A 3 2.83 -33.29 -4.75
N GLN A 4 3.47 -34.38 -4.33
CA GLN A 4 3.71 -34.66 -2.90
C GLN A 4 4.67 -33.63 -2.30
N ASP A 5 5.71 -33.23 -3.03
CA ASP A 5 6.65 -32.19 -2.57
C ASP A 5 5.94 -30.86 -2.31
N HIS A 6 4.98 -30.49 -3.17
CA HIS A 6 4.19 -29.26 -2.99
C HIS A 6 3.30 -29.33 -1.75
N LEU A 7 2.66 -30.48 -1.51
CA LEU A 7 1.81 -30.68 -0.33
C LEU A 7 2.63 -30.67 0.96
N ASN A 8 3.77 -31.35 0.97
CA ASN A 8 4.67 -31.36 2.12
C ASN A 8 5.17 -29.95 2.45
N TYR A 9 5.46 -29.13 1.42
CA TYR A 9 5.90 -27.75 1.63
C TYR A 9 4.86 -26.90 2.37
N ILE A 10 3.58 -27.02 1.98
CA ILE A 10 2.48 -26.28 2.63
C ILE A 10 2.33 -26.68 4.10
N LEU A 11 2.48 -27.97 4.41
CA LEU A 11 2.35 -28.48 5.78
C LEU A 11 3.52 -28.03 6.66
N ASP A 12 4.72 -27.99 6.11
CA ASP A 12 5.95 -27.66 6.84
C ASP A 12 6.16 -26.15 7.01
N HIS A 13 5.60 -25.34 6.08
CA HIS A 13 5.79 -23.89 6.05
C HIS A 13 4.45 -23.15 6.20
N PRO A 14 3.94 -23.00 7.44
CA PRO A 14 2.74 -22.20 7.67
C PRO A 14 2.96 -20.74 7.23
N PHE A 15 1.98 -20.16 6.57
CA PHE A 15 2.09 -18.77 6.12
C PHE A 15 1.86 -17.81 7.28
N ILE A 16 2.82 -16.90 7.48
CA ILE A 16 2.75 -15.86 8.50
C ILE A 16 2.60 -14.52 7.79
N PHE A 17 1.51 -13.81 8.10
CA PHE A 17 1.28 -12.48 7.59
C PHE A 17 2.25 -11.48 8.22
N ASP A 18 3.01 -10.78 7.39
CA ASP A 18 3.93 -9.72 7.83
C ASP A 18 3.34 -8.32 7.67
N VAL A 19 2.11 -8.22 7.14
CA VAL A 19 1.36 -6.98 6.94
C VAL A 19 -0.09 -7.09 7.42
N PRO A 20 -0.71 -5.97 7.84
CA PRO A 20 -2.14 -5.94 8.16
C PRO A 20 -2.99 -6.23 6.91
N LEU A 21 -3.95 -7.15 7.07
CA LEU A 21 -4.86 -7.62 6.02
C LEU A 21 -6.11 -6.73 5.85
N HIS A 22 -6.03 -5.47 6.23
CA HIS A 22 -7.15 -4.55 6.04
C HIS A 22 -7.46 -4.40 4.54
N GLY A 23 -8.71 -4.66 4.15
CA GLY A 23 -9.17 -4.61 2.76
C GLY A 23 -9.18 -5.97 2.03
N PHE A 24 -8.82 -7.06 2.70
CA PHE A 24 -9.06 -8.43 2.24
C PHE A 24 -10.37 -8.95 2.83
N SER A 25 -11.08 -9.78 2.07
CA SER A 25 -12.23 -10.54 2.54
C SER A 25 -11.79 -11.77 3.34
N GLU A 26 -12.67 -12.29 4.20
CA GLU A 26 -12.37 -13.48 5.02
C GLU A 26 -11.93 -14.69 4.17
N GLU A 27 -12.53 -14.85 2.98
CA GLU A 27 -12.17 -15.91 2.03
C GLU A 27 -10.74 -15.73 1.49
N GLU A 28 -10.35 -14.49 1.17
CA GLU A 28 -9.02 -14.15 0.69
C GLU A 28 -7.97 -14.32 1.80
N GLU A 29 -8.29 -13.90 3.02
CA GLU A 29 -7.43 -14.10 4.19
C GLU A 29 -7.20 -15.59 4.46
N HIS A 30 -8.27 -16.38 4.47
CA HIS A 30 -8.16 -17.83 4.65
C HIS A 30 -7.34 -18.48 3.52
N PHE A 31 -7.54 -18.03 2.28
CA PHE A 31 -6.79 -18.52 1.14
C PHE A 31 -5.29 -18.21 1.27
N LEU A 32 -4.92 -16.97 1.59
CA LEU A 32 -3.53 -16.57 1.79
C LEU A 32 -2.91 -17.30 2.97
N LYS A 33 -3.64 -17.51 4.07
CA LYS A 33 -3.14 -18.26 5.22
C LYS A 33 -2.81 -19.72 4.87
N THR A 34 -3.60 -20.32 3.99
CA THR A 34 -3.45 -21.72 3.59
C THR A 34 -2.38 -21.90 2.51
N TRP A 35 -2.31 -20.99 1.54
CA TRP A 35 -1.49 -21.17 0.33
C TRP A 35 -0.37 -20.14 0.17
N GLY A 36 -0.26 -19.15 1.05
CA GLY A 36 0.66 -18.02 0.89
C GLY A 36 2.12 -18.43 0.78
N SER A 37 2.60 -19.33 1.66
CA SER A 37 3.99 -19.83 1.60
C SER A 37 4.26 -20.57 0.30
N TRP A 38 3.25 -21.29 -0.19
CA TRP A 38 3.34 -22.03 -1.44
C TRP A 38 3.37 -21.09 -2.66
N LEU A 39 2.57 -20.02 -2.65
CA LEU A 39 2.61 -18.99 -3.68
C LEU A 39 3.96 -18.26 -3.67
N GLU A 40 4.48 -17.92 -2.49
CA GLU A 40 5.80 -17.30 -2.33
C GLU A 40 6.89 -18.19 -2.93
N ALA A 41 6.93 -19.47 -2.57
CA ALA A 41 7.90 -20.43 -3.09
C ALA A 41 7.78 -20.63 -4.61
N LEU A 42 6.57 -20.58 -5.18
CA LEU A 42 6.38 -20.61 -6.63
C LEU A 42 6.92 -19.35 -7.31
N THR A 43 6.75 -18.18 -6.70
CA THR A 43 7.21 -16.92 -7.28
C THR A 43 8.72 -16.71 -7.18
N ASP A 44 9.34 -17.19 -6.10
CA ASP A 44 10.79 -17.14 -5.88
C ASP A 44 11.54 -18.24 -6.67
N GLY A 45 10.82 -19.28 -7.10
CA GLY A 45 11.39 -20.40 -7.86
C GLY A 45 11.90 -21.54 -6.97
N THR A 46 11.77 -21.41 -5.65
CA THR A 46 11.95 -22.50 -4.68
C THR A 46 11.09 -23.71 -5.05
N LEU A 47 9.83 -23.49 -5.44
CA LEU A 47 8.97 -24.51 -6.03
C LEU A 47 8.85 -24.34 -7.55
N LYS A 48 8.97 -25.44 -8.30
CA LYS A 48 8.78 -25.46 -9.75
C LYS A 48 7.30 -25.72 -10.08
N PRO A 49 6.68 -24.97 -11.00
CA PRO A 49 5.30 -25.21 -11.40
C PRO A 49 5.18 -26.57 -12.11
N ILE A 50 4.28 -27.42 -11.61
CA ILE A 50 4.01 -28.75 -12.15
C ILE A 50 2.74 -28.81 -13.02
N SER A 51 1.86 -27.81 -12.92
CA SER A 51 0.64 -27.71 -13.74
C SER A 51 0.64 -26.48 -14.63
N GLU A 52 -0.10 -26.52 -15.74
CA GLU A 52 -0.24 -25.37 -16.64
C GLU A 52 -0.78 -24.14 -15.92
N ARG A 53 -1.73 -24.32 -15.00
CA ARG A 53 -2.28 -23.20 -14.19
C ARG A 53 -1.21 -22.56 -13.31
N GLN A 54 -0.30 -23.35 -12.73
CA GLN A 54 0.83 -22.82 -11.96
C GLN A 54 1.85 -22.13 -12.86
N LYS A 55 2.13 -22.68 -14.04
CA LYS A 55 3.02 -22.02 -15.02
C LYS A 55 2.44 -20.67 -15.45
N THR A 56 1.13 -20.59 -15.70
CA THR A 56 0.43 -19.34 -16.00
C THR A 56 0.55 -18.36 -14.84
N PHE A 57 0.30 -18.79 -13.61
CA PHE A 57 0.48 -17.95 -12.42
C PHE A 57 1.90 -17.36 -12.35
N VAL A 58 2.95 -18.19 -12.42
CA VAL A 58 4.34 -17.72 -12.38
C VAL A 58 4.63 -16.75 -13.53
N LYS A 59 4.16 -17.07 -14.74
CA LYS A 59 4.31 -16.21 -15.91
C LYS A 59 3.65 -14.83 -15.72
N GLU A 60 2.44 -14.79 -15.16
CA GLU A 60 1.74 -13.53 -14.88
C GLU A 60 2.39 -12.73 -13.75
N MET A 61 3.03 -13.39 -12.79
CA MET A 61 3.78 -12.74 -11.71
C MET A 61 4.99 -11.97 -12.23
N HIS A 62 5.63 -12.43 -13.30
CA HIS A 62 6.75 -11.73 -13.93
C HIS A 62 6.32 -10.71 -15.00
N ARG A 63 5.04 -10.67 -15.37
CA ARG A 63 4.50 -9.74 -16.37
C ARG A 63 3.92 -8.50 -15.70
N ARG A 64 4.05 -7.37 -16.40
CA ARG A 64 3.40 -6.10 -16.03
C ARG A 64 1.94 -6.00 -16.47
N GLU A 65 1.45 -7.01 -17.19
CA GLU A 65 0.08 -7.07 -17.68
C GLU A 65 -0.91 -7.38 -16.56
N GLU A 66 -2.19 -7.09 -16.83
CA GLU A 66 -3.29 -7.42 -15.93
C GLU A 66 -3.37 -8.94 -15.73
N PRO A 67 -3.45 -9.41 -14.47
CA PRO A 67 -3.57 -10.82 -14.17
C PRO A 67 -4.92 -11.36 -14.68
N THR A 68 -4.90 -12.47 -15.40
CA THR A 68 -6.13 -13.16 -15.81
C THR A 68 -6.64 -14.09 -14.70
N LEU A 69 -5.73 -14.59 -13.86
CA LEU A 69 -6.09 -15.46 -12.75
C LEU A 69 -6.40 -14.65 -11.48
N ALA A 70 -7.53 -14.94 -10.84
CA ALA A 70 -7.91 -14.33 -9.56
C ALA A 70 -6.84 -14.52 -8.47
N VAL A 71 -6.19 -15.70 -8.42
CA VAL A 71 -5.09 -15.97 -7.48
C VAL A 71 -3.87 -15.07 -7.72
N THR A 72 -3.56 -14.76 -8.97
CA THR A 72 -2.48 -13.83 -9.31
C THR A 72 -2.84 -12.44 -8.84
N ASN A 73 -4.09 -12.00 -9.04
CA ASN A 73 -4.55 -10.70 -8.57
C ASN A 73 -4.45 -10.57 -7.04
N LEU A 74 -4.94 -11.58 -6.32
CA LEU A 74 -4.87 -11.63 -4.86
C LEU A 74 -3.42 -11.60 -4.35
N TRP A 75 -2.53 -12.39 -4.96
CA TRP A 75 -1.12 -12.42 -4.56
C TRP A 75 -0.40 -11.09 -4.88
N LYS A 76 -0.65 -10.48 -6.04
CA LYS A 76 -0.12 -9.15 -6.38
C LYS A 76 -0.62 -8.08 -5.41
N HIS A 77 -1.89 -8.14 -5.00
CA HIS A 77 -2.45 -7.23 -4.01
C HIS A 77 -1.72 -7.37 -2.66
N TYR A 78 -1.51 -8.61 -2.19
CA TYR A 78 -0.73 -8.89 -0.98
C TYR A 78 0.71 -8.34 -1.06
N LEU A 79 1.43 -8.62 -2.16
CA LEU A 79 2.80 -8.14 -2.32
C LEU A 79 2.89 -6.62 -2.38
N ARG A 80 1.93 -5.95 -3.03
CA ARG A 80 1.86 -4.49 -3.05
C ARG A 80 1.74 -3.94 -1.63
N ARG A 81 0.85 -4.52 -0.81
CA ARG A 81 0.69 -4.14 0.60
C ARG A 81 1.99 -4.31 1.38
N ARG A 82 2.72 -5.40 1.13
CA ARG A 82 4.05 -5.67 1.70
C ARG A 82 5.09 -4.61 1.35
N ILE A 83 5.06 -4.10 0.12
CA ILE A 83 5.96 -3.02 -0.33
C ILE A 83 5.58 -1.70 0.34
N GLU A 84 4.30 -1.34 0.36
CA GLU A 84 3.79 -0.11 0.98
C GLU A 84 4.13 -0.04 2.47
N GLU A 85 3.99 -1.14 3.23
CA GLU A 85 4.35 -1.16 4.65
C GLU A 85 5.86 -1.03 4.89
N LYS A 86 6.69 -1.61 4.00
CA LYS A 86 8.16 -1.44 4.06
C LYS A 86 8.58 0.00 3.78
N ASP A 87 7.92 0.65 2.81
CA ASP A 87 8.16 2.06 2.48
C ASP A 87 7.71 2.98 3.63
N THR A 88 6.55 2.70 4.22
CA THR A 88 6.02 3.45 5.38
C THR A 88 6.92 3.34 6.61
N LYS A 89 7.51 2.17 6.88
CA LYS A 89 8.53 2.00 7.94
C LYS A 89 9.83 2.76 7.66
N GLY A 90 10.08 3.14 6.41
CA GLY A 90 11.13 4.10 6.03
C GLY A 90 10.73 5.57 6.16
N VAL A 91 9.42 5.88 6.11
CA VAL A 91 8.89 7.26 6.07
C VAL A 91 8.34 7.73 7.45
N LEU A 92 8.23 6.87 8.45
CA LEU A 92 7.89 7.29 9.83
C LEU A 92 9.13 7.77 10.61
N LYS A 93 9.66 8.91 10.16
CA LYS A 93 10.31 9.92 11.03
C LYS A 93 9.66 11.30 10.87
N ALA A 94 8.38 11.37 10.51
CA ALA A 94 7.61 12.55 10.86
C ALA A 94 7.13 12.34 12.31
N PRO A 95 7.57 13.15 13.29
CA PRO A 95 6.89 13.15 14.58
C PRO A 95 5.39 13.41 14.35
N PRO A 96 4.49 12.89 15.22
CA PRO A 96 3.09 13.29 15.15
C PRO A 96 3.03 14.81 15.08
N PRO A 97 2.18 15.41 14.22
CA PRO A 97 1.99 16.86 14.25
C PRO A 97 1.56 17.19 15.67
N THR A 98 2.47 17.78 16.45
CA THR A 98 2.12 18.41 17.71
C THR A 98 1.07 19.44 17.36
N LEU A 99 -0.09 19.35 18.00
CA LEU A 99 -1.20 20.31 17.91
C LEU A 99 -0.82 21.68 18.53
N ASP A 100 0.44 22.09 18.38
CA ASP A 100 1.04 23.32 18.90
C ASP A 100 1.69 24.16 17.80
N ASP A 101 1.56 23.77 16.53
CA ASP A 101 1.77 24.68 15.40
C ASP A 101 0.43 24.88 14.70
N ASP A 102 -0.30 25.86 15.21
CA ASP A 102 -1.54 26.43 14.72
C ASP A 102 -1.31 27.00 13.29
N PRO A 103 -1.67 26.29 12.19
CA PRO A 103 -1.43 26.77 10.83
C PRO A 103 -2.69 27.44 10.26
N ALA A 104 -3.66 27.79 11.11
CA ALA A 104 -4.96 28.25 10.68
C ALA A 104 -5.35 29.53 11.42
N GLY A 105 -4.78 30.64 10.95
CA GLY A 105 -5.44 31.94 11.01
C GLY A 105 -5.81 32.36 12.42
N SER A 106 -4.84 32.93 13.12
CA SER A 106 -5.11 33.75 14.29
C SER A 106 -6.23 34.72 13.92
N ARG A 107 -7.39 34.57 14.56
CA ARG A 107 -8.61 35.37 14.35
C ARG A 107 -8.37 36.88 14.48
N LYS A 108 -7.19 37.28 14.97
CA LYS A 108 -6.65 38.65 15.06
C LYS A 108 -6.10 39.20 13.73
N ASP A 109 -5.64 38.37 12.80
CA ASP A 109 -5.13 38.84 11.50
C ASP A 109 -6.26 39.24 10.54
N PHE A 110 -7.43 38.60 10.65
CA PHE A 110 -8.61 38.93 9.85
C PHE A 110 -9.23 40.29 10.26
N GLU A 111 -9.12 40.68 11.53
CA GLU A 111 -9.55 42.01 11.99
C GLU A 111 -8.58 43.12 11.56
N ARG A 112 -7.29 42.79 11.37
CA ARG A 112 -6.27 43.75 10.92
C ARG A 112 -6.43 44.13 9.45
N MET A 113 -6.90 43.21 8.60
CA MET A 113 -7.18 43.49 7.17
C MET A 113 -8.47 44.29 6.95
N ARG A 114 -9.44 44.22 7.86
CA ARG A 114 -10.73 44.92 7.71
C ARG A 114 -10.69 46.41 8.10
N ARG A 115 -9.60 46.86 8.73
CA ARG A 115 -9.41 48.25 9.20
C ARG A 115 -8.60 49.15 8.25
N GLY A 116 -8.22 48.65 7.06
CA GLY A 116 -7.38 49.38 6.10
C GLY A 116 -8.08 49.89 4.84
N GLN A 117 -9.39 49.68 4.68
CA GLN A 117 -10.10 49.97 3.42
C GLN A 117 -11.18 51.06 3.53
N TYR A 118 -11.07 52.01 4.46
CA TYR A 118 -11.84 53.27 4.38
C TYR A 118 -11.03 54.40 5.03
N GLY A 119 -10.57 55.37 4.23
CA GLY A 119 -9.96 56.58 4.75
C GLY A 119 -9.02 57.31 3.78
N THR A 120 -9.61 58.10 2.88
CA THR A 120 -9.17 59.45 2.48
C THR A 120 -7.68 59.73 2.27
N ILE A 121 -7.31 60.11 1.04
CA ILE A 121 -6.74 61.46 0.85
C ILE A 121 -6.98 61.98 -0.58
N SER A 122 -7.75 63.07 -0.62
CA SER A 122 -7.91 63.98 -1.75
C SER A 122 -6.62 64.75 -2.03
N GLY A 123 -6.34 64.98 -3.33
CA GLY A 123 -5.84 66.24 -3.89
C GLY A 123 -4.38 66.64 -3.67
N THR A 124 -3.65 66.98 -4.75
CA THR A 124 -3.47 68.37 -5.24
C THR A 124 -2.40 68.49 -6.35
N HIS A 125 -2.79 69.19 -7.43
CA HIS A 125 -2.08 70.19 -8.25
C HIS A 125 -0.71 69.95 -8.96
N ARG A 126 -0.77 70.07 -10.30
CA ARG A 126 0.01 70.94 -11.22
C ARG A 126 1.55 70.86 -11.23
N MET A 127 2.10 70.55 -12.40
CA MET A 127 2.97 71.47 -13.18
C MET A 127 2.79 71.20 -14.67
#